data_AF-A0A952A2L2-F1
#
_entry.id   AF-A0A952A2L2-F1
#
_cell.length_a   1.000
_cell.length_b   1.000
_cell.length_c   1.000
_cell.angle_alpha   90.00
_cell.angle_beta   90.00
_cell.angle_gamma   90.00
#
_symmetry.space_group_name_H-M   'P 1'
#
loop_
_entity.id
_entity.type
_entity.pdbx_description
1 polymer ?
#
loop_
_entity_poly.entity_id
_entity_poly.type
_entity_poly.pdbx_seq_one_letter_code
_entity_poly.pdbx_strand_id
1 'polypeptide(L)'
;MKTLLNFVIALVLLGWSTSPVSANATAWWEFQAVDTMKYSRDLSGELLENPQKLKQITDQQVKSIADLGATHVAIATPYDEKFLPVLKEWVAAARRYGLKVWFRGNLSGWEEWFGFPRISREEHLKKIGEFIRNNPTLFENGDYFSACPECENGGPGDPRQTGDVAGYRQFLIAEYQEQLQAFRDINKNVQVNLNSMNGDVAKLVMDKATTTALGGQVVVDHYVETPAELDQDITAFAEASGGKVILGEFGAPIPDIHGHMTEEQQAEWLKQSFHLLAQNPNLVGLSYWTNVGGSTSLWTEDGTPKQAAQVVKVAFTPRVLTGKVVNPLDQEVQATLRLGPKTVTTENGSYQLPYIDETGIVRVSANGYAGQEYYVTELQQHPVIELIPTRPSLWYRLQAWVRQLSSRLGF
;
A
#
# COMPACT_ATOMS: atom_id res chain seq x y z
N MET A 1 -2.68 57.38 -10.10
CA MET A 1 -1.56 56.67 -9.43
C MET A 1 -1.94 56.12 -8.04
N LYS A 2 -3.19 55.66 -7.83
CA LYS A 2 -3.67 55.03 -6.58
C LYS A 2 -4.54 53.78 -6.84
N THR A 3 -4.47 53.22 -8.05
CA THR A 3 -5.28 52.07 -8.50
C THR A 3 -4.44 50.87 -8.95
N LEU A 4 -3.12 50.91 -8.78
CA LEU A 4 -2.21 49.81 -9.13
C LEU A 4 -1.74 48.98 -7.93
N LEU A 5 -2.08 49.38 -6.69
CA LEU A 5 -1.56 48.74 -5.47
C LEU A 5 -2.48 47.63 -4.90
N ASN A 6 -3.72 47.53 -5.39
CA ASN A 6 -4.68 46.51 -4.90
C ASN A 6 -4.68 45.21 -5.73
N PHE A 7 -3.91 45.12 -6.82
CA PHE A 7 -3.89 43.94 -7.69
C PHE A 7 -2.75 42.95 -7.39
N VAL A 8 -1.77 43.34 -6.56
CA VAL A 8 -0.62 42.49 -6.21
C VAL A 8 -0.82 41.73 -4.88
N ILE A 9 -1.79 42.13 -4.05
CA ILE A 9 -2.04 41.50 -2.75
C ILE A 9 -3.08 40.35 -2.83
N ALA A 10 -3.84 40.25 -3.93
CA ALA A 10 -4.79 39.15 -4.14
C ALA A 10 -4.17 37.88 -4.77
N LEU A 11 -2.89 37.91 -5.16
CA LEU A 11 -2.21 36.83 -5.89
C LEU A 11 -1.23 36.01 -5.04
N VAL A 12 -1.16 36.24 -3.73
CA VAL A 12 -0.24 35.53 -2.80
C VAL A 12 -0.98 34.66 -1.77
N LEU A 13 -2.32 34.62 -1.80
CA LEU A 13 -3.13 33.81 -0.87
C LEU A 13 -3.79 32.56 -1.48
N LEU A 14 -3.43 32.20 -2.71
CA LEU A 14 -3.59 30.83 -3.21
C LEU A 14 -2.33 30.03 -2.89
N GLY A 15 -1.94 30.06 -1.61
CA GLY A 15 -1.10 29.01 -1.06
C GLY A 15 -1.92 27.74 -1.18
N TRP A 16 -1.57 26.89 -2.16
CA TRP A 16 -1.90 25.49 -2.11
C TRP A 16 -1.27 24.93 -0.85
N SER A 17 -2.02 25.00 0.25
CA SER A 17 -1.81 24.15 1.40
C SER A 17 -2.18 22.74 0.95
N THR A 18 -1.29 22.12 0.19
CA THR A 18 -1.19 20.66 0.23
C THR A 18 -0.69 20.37 1.64
N SER A 19 -1.61 20.31 2.60
CA SER A 19 -1.33 19.59 3.82
C SER A 19 -0.83 18.23 3.33
N PRO A 20 0.44 17.85 3.60
CA PRO A 20 0.83 16.49 3.34
C PRO A 20 -0.18 15.66 4.10
N VAL A 21 -0.96 14.85 3.36
CA VAL A 21 -1.71 13.77 3.98
C VAL A 21 -0.66 13.08 4.83
N SER A 22 -0.80 13.17 6.15
CA SER A 22 0.12 12.52 7.07
C SER A 22 -0.09 11.04 6.83
N ALA A 23 0.65 10.50 5.87
CA ALA A 23 0.86 9.07 5.76
C ALA A 23 1.29 8.66 7.16
N ASN A 24 0.53 7.76 7.77
CA ASN A 24 0.88 7.20 9.07
C ASN A 24 2.35 6.80 8.99
N ALA A 25 3.25 7.57 9.62
CA ALA A 25 4.70 7.40 9.54
C ALA A 25 5.16 6.03 10.11
N THR A 26 4.20 5.25 10.59
CA THR A 26 4.32 3.95 11.21
C THR A 26 4.08 2.80 10.22
N ALA A 27 3.42 2.99 9.07
CA ALA A 27 3.10 1.90 8.14
C ALA A 27 4.34 1.27 7.48
N TRP A 28 4.28 -0.04 7.19
CA TRP A 28 5.34 -0.75 6.43
C TRP A 28 5.35 -0.36 4.96
N TRP A 29 4.16 -0.28 4.37
CA TRP A 29 3.98 -0.05 2.94
C TRP A 29 3.12 1.20 2.74
N GLU A 30 3.36 1.90 1.63
CA GLU A 30 2.59 3.09 1.24
C GLU A 30 1.14 2.71 0.92
N PHE A 31 0.95 1.47 0.45
CA PHE A 31 -0.32 0.90 0.06
C PHE A 31 -0.54 -0.46 0.74
N GLN A 32 -1.66 -0.62 1.45
CA GLN A 32 -2.05 -1.85 2.15
C GLN A 32 -3.55 -2.04 2.01
N ALA A 33 -3.93 -3.05 1.22
CA ALA A 33 -5.33 -3.33 0.91
C ALA A 33 -5.72 -4.77 1.22
N VAL A 34 -7.03 -4.99 1.24
CA VAL A 34 -7.65 -6.31 1.17
C VAL A 34 -8.66 -6.29 0.03
N ASP A 35 -8.64 -7.34 -0.77
CA ASP A 35 -9.49 -7.49 -1.93
C ASP A 35 -10.89 -8.03 -1.56
N THR A 36 -11.92 -7.55 -2.25
CA THR A 36 -13.33 -7.91 -2.05
C THR A 36 -13.95 -8.61 -3.26
N MET A 37 -13.15 -8.99 -4.26
CA MET A 37 -13.58 -9.39 -5.61
C MET A 37 -14.68 -10.45 -5.63
N LYS A 38 -14.67 -11.42 -4.71
CA LYS A 38 -15.74 -12.43 -4.61
C LYS A 38 -17.14 -11.84 -4.45
N TYR A 39 -17.26 -10.70 -3.77
CA TYR A 39 -18.55 -10.03 -3.59
C TYR A 39 -18.68 -8.76 -4.40
N SER A 40 -17.59 -8.00 -4.54
CA SER A 40 -17.62 -6.77 -5.33
C SER A 40 -17.66 -7.03 -6.83
N ARG A 41 -17.24 -8.20 -7.33
CA ARG A 41 -17.36 -8.60 -8.75
C ARG A 41 -18.29 -9.79 -8.92
N ASP A 42 -17.94 -10.98 -8.42
CA ASP A 42 -18.60 -12.23 -8.82
C ASP A 42 -20.11 -12.21 -8.49
N LEU A 43 -20.49 -11.60 -7.36
CA LEU A 43 -21.89 -11.44 -6.96
C LEU A 43 -22.54 -10.10 -7.38
N SER A 44 -21.85 -9.25 -8.14
CA SER A 44 -22.38 -7.94 -8.55
C SER A 44 -23.75 -8.02 -9.22
N GLY A 45 -23.94 -9.01 -10.09
CA GLY A 45 -25.21 -9.23 -10.80
C GLY A 45 -26.37 -9.51 -9.83
N GLU A 46 -26.15 -10.39 -8.87
CA GLU A 46 -27.16 -10.77 -7.87
C GLU A 46 -27.44 -9.64 -6.87
N LEU A 47 -26.41 -8.92 -6.46
CA LEU A 47 -26.52 -7.84 -5.47
C LEU A 47 -27.30 -6.63 -5.99
N LEU A 48 -27.36 -6.43 -7.32
CA LEU A 48 -28.23 -5.42 -7.94
C LEU A 48 -29.72 -5.64 -7.60
N GLU A 49 -30.14 -6.89 -7.44
CA GLU A 49 -31.52 -7.26 -7.16
C GLU A 49 -31.88 -7.16 -5.68
N ASN A 50 -30.88 -6.98 -4.80
CA ASN A 50 -31.07 -6.93 -3.36
C ASN A 50 -30.22 -5.83 -2.67
N PRO A 51 -30.67 -4.56 -2.76
CA PRO A 51 -29.95 -3.42 -2.17
C PRO A 51 -29.73 -3.52 -0.66
N GLN A 52 -30.64 -4.14 0.09
CA GLN A 52 -30.46 -4.33 1.54
C GLN A 52 -29.30 -5.28 1.82
N LYS A 53 -29.24 -6.42 1.12
CA LYS A 53 -28.14 -7.39 1.24
C LYS A 53 -26.82 -6.76 0.80
N LEU A 54 -26.80 -6.01 -0.30
CA LEU A 54 -25.64 -5.26 -0.75
C LEU A 54 -25.10 -4.33 0.36
N LYS A 55 -25.97 -3.51 0.98
CA LYS A 55 -25.58 -2.61 2.06
C LYS A 55 -25.04 -3.34 3.28
N GLN A 56 -25.63 -4.47 3.65
CA GLN A 56 -25.14 -5.29 4.78
C GLN A 56 -23.76 -5.86 4.50
N ILE A 57 -23.55 -6.46 3.32
CA ILE A 57 -22.28 -7.08 2.93
C ILE A 57 -21.17 -6.04 2.83
N THR A 58 -21.43 -4.93 2.14
CA THR A 58 -20.45 -3.84 1.98
C THR A 58 -20.07 -3.24 3.32
N ASP A 59 -21.04 -2.95 4.20
CA ASP A 59 -20.77 -2.41 5.54
C ASP A 59 -19.92 -3.38 6.38
N GLN A 60 -20.30 -4.66 6.40
CA GLN A 60 -19.60 -5.67 7.19
C GLN A 60 -18.16 -5.91 6.69
N GLN A 61 -17.97 -6.17 5.39
CA GLN A 61 -16.64 -6.48 4.86
C GLN A 61 -15.71 -5.27 4.96
N VAL A 62 -16.17 -4.08 4.59
CA VAL A 62 -15.33 -2.87 4.65
C VAL A 62 -14.97 -2.53 6.10
N LYS A 63 -15.90 -2.66 7.04
CA LYS A 63 -15.60 -2.48 8.47
C LYS A 63 -14.51 -3.44 8.91
N SER A 64 -14.63 -4.72 8.56
CA SER A 64 -13.62 -5.74 8.89
C SER A 64 -12.25 -5.41 8.30
N ILE A 65 -12.18 -4.89 7.07
CA ILE A 65 -10.92 -4.45 6.43
C ILE A 65 -10.32 -3.25 7.17
N ALA A 66 -11.14 -2.27 7.54
CA ALA A 66 -10.69 -1.12 8.32
C ALA A 66 -10.16 -1.55 9.72
N ASP A 67 -10.83 -2.52 10.36
CA ASP A 67 -10.43 -3.06 11.67
C ASP A 67 -9.09 -3.84 11.64
N LEU A 68 -8.59 -4.22 10.45
CA LEU A 68 -7.23 -4.74 10.26
C LEU A 68 -6.17 -3.64 10.25
N GLY A 69 -6.55 -2.37 10.07
CA GLY A 69 -5.61 -1.26 9.83
C GLY A 69 -5.21 -1.09 8.37
N ALA A 70 -6.00 -1.64 7.44
CA ALA A 70 -5.79 -1.37 6.02
C ALA A 70 -5.90 0.13 5.72
N THR A 71 -5.18 0.58 4.71
CA THR A 71 -5.28 1.97 4.21
C THR A 71 -6.28 2.08 3.08
N HIS A 72 -6.47 0.98 2.35
CA HIS A 72 -7.32 0.90 1.18
C HIS A 72 -8.19 -0.36 1.22
N VAL A 73 -9.30 -0.33 0.48
CA VAL A 73 -10.03 -1.52 0.06
C VAL A 73 -9.96 -1.64 -1.46
N ALA A 74 -9.69 -2.85 -1.96
CA ALA A 74 -9.75 -3.14 -3.38
C ALA A 74 -11.16 -3.59 -3.77
N ILE A 75 -11.75 -2.90 -4.75
CA ILE A 75 -13.13 -3.11 -5.21
C ILE A 75 -13.10 -3.46 -6.69
N ALA A 76 -13.57 -4.66 -7.02
CA ALA A 76 -13.52 -5.21 -8.39
C ALA A 76 -14.84 -5.09 -9.16
N THR A 77 -15.78 -4.26 -8.68
CA THR A 77 -17.06 -4.04 -9.37
C THR A 77 -16.84 -3.54 -10.79
N PRO A 78 -17.51 -4.13 -11.81
CA PRO A 78 -17.35 -3.68 -13.19
C PRO A 78 -17.76 -2.23 -13.38
N TYR A 79 -17.13 -1.56 -14.33
CA TYR A 79 -17.32 -0.13 -14.59
C TYR A 79 -18.50 0.19 -15.51
N ASP A 80 -19.24 -0.83 -15.97
CA ASP A 80 -20.45 -0.61 -16.76
C ASP A 80 -21.54 0.10 -15.96
N GLU A 81 -22.34 0.94 -16.64
CA GLU A 81 -23.40 1.74 -16.01
C GLU A 81 -24.36 0.90 -15.17
N LYS A 82 -24.63 -0.34 -15.61
CA LYS A 82 -25.46 -1.33 -14.91
C LYS A 82 -24.99 -1.58 -13.47
N PHE A 83 -23.68 -1.58 -13.22
CA PHE A 83 -23.10 -1.94 -11.93
C PHE A 83 -22.74 -0.73 -11.06
N LEU A 84 -22.94 0.50 -11.55
CA LEU A 84 -22.72 1.72 -10.77
C LEU A 84 -23.41 1.74 -9.40
N PRO A 85 -24.65 1.22 -9.22
CA PRO A 85 -25.26 1.16 -7.89
C PRO A 85 -24.46 0.32 -6.89
N VAL A 86 -23.91 -0.82 -7.34
CA VAL A 86 -23.06 -1.71 -6.52
C VAL A 86 -21.75 -1.00 -6.19
N LEU A 87 -21.09 -0.43 -7.20
CA LEU A 87 -19.81 0.27 -7.00
C LEU A 87 -19.98 1.46 -6.04
N LYS A 88 -21.05 2.24 -6.18
CA LYS A 88 -21.35 3.38 -5.30
C LYS A 88 -21.53 2.95 -3.85
N GLU A 89 -22.20 1.83 -3.57
CA GLU A 89 -22.36 1.36 -2.20
C GLU A 89 -21.02 0.90 -1.61
N TRP A 90 -20.19 0.16 -2.36
CA TRP A 90 -18.85 -0.22 -1.92
C TRP A 90 -17.97 1.00 -1.60
N VAL A 91 -17.95 2.00 -2.49
CA VAL A 91 -17.22 3.24 -2.26
C VAL A 91 -17.77 3.99 -1.04
N ALA A 92 -19.10 4.10 -0.90
CA ALA A 92 -19.71 4.77 0.24
C ALA A 92 -19.38 4.08 1.57
N ALA A 93 -19.38 2.75 1.60
CA ALA A 93 -18.93 1.98 2.76
C ALA A 93 -17.44 2.23 3.04
N ALA A 94 -16.57 2.22 2.02
CA ALA A 94 -15.14 2.52 2.18
C ALA A 94 -14.92 3.87 2.88
N ARG A 95 -15.59 4.93 2.42
CA ARG A 95 -15.48 6.26 3.03
C ARG A 95 -16.02 6.30 4.45
N ARG A 96 -17.11 5.58 4.74
CA ARG A 96 -17.71 5.49 6.08
C ARG A 96 -16.71 5.02 7.13
N TYR A 97 -15.82 4.11 6.74
CA TYR A 97 -14.77 3.56 7.61
C TYR A 97 -13.39 4.18 7.38
N GLY A 98 -13.31 5.31 6.70
CA GLY A 98 -12.06 6.07 6.52
C GLY A 98 -11.06 5.43 5.56
N LEU A 99 -11.47 4.45 4.76
CA LEU A 99 -10.60 3.81 3.77
C LEU A 99 -10.56 4.59 2.47
N LYS A 100 -9.37 4.58 1.85
CA LYS A 100 -9.21 4.90 0.44
C LYS A 100 -9.62 3.72 -0.43
N VAL A 101 -9.85 3.94 -1.72
CA VAL A 101 -10.32 2.90 -2.62
C VAL A 101 -9.25 2.63 -3.66
N TRP A 102 -8.92 1.35 -3.84
CA TRP A 102 -8.35 0.87 -5.07
C TRP A 102 -9.48 0.35 -5.96
N PHE A 103 -9.82 1.12 -6.99
CA PHE A 103 -10.74 0.69 -8.04
C PHE A 103 -9.99 -0.32 -8.90
N ARG A 104 -10.40 -1.58 -8.81
CA ARG A 104 -9.76 -2.73 -9.45
C ARG A 104 -10.79 -3.54 -10.25
N GLY A 105 -11.77 -2.83 -10.82
CA GLY A 105 -12.76 -3.41 -11.73
C GLY A 105 -12.27 -3.39 -13.17
N ASN A 106 -13.16 -3.77 -14.08
CA ASN A 106 -12.96 -3.67 -15.52
C ASN A 106 -14.31 -3.38 -16.21
N LEU A 107 -14.29 -2.97 -17.47
CA LEU A 107 -15.48 -3.02 -18.30
C LEU A 107 -15.82 -4.48 -18.58
N SER A 108 -17.06 -4.90 -18.33
CA SER A 108 -17.47 -6.32 -18.43
C SER A 108 -17.20 -6.91 -19.81
N GLY A 109 -17.28 -6.09 -20.86
CA GLY A 109 -16.97 -6.51 -22.23
C GLY A 109 -15.49 -6.82 -22.48
N TRP A 110 -14.55 -6.49 -21.60
CA TRP A 110 -13.14 -6.87 -21.76
C TRP A 110 -12.97 -8.39 -21.68
N GLU A 111 -13.57 -9.01 -20.68
CA GLU A 111 -13.52 -10.46 -20.41
C GLU A 111 -14.86 -11.17 -20.69
N GLU A 112 -15.78 -10.47 -21.36
CA GLU A 112 -17.11 -10.99 -21.70
C GLU A 112 -17.93 -11.41 -20.47
N TRP A 113 -17.67 -10.77 -19.32
CA TRP A 113 -18.39 -11.01 -18.08
C TRP A 113 -19.87 -10.64 -18.22
N PHE A 114 -20.73 -11.34 -17.47
CA PHE A 114 -22.18 -11.09 -17.40
C PHE A 114 -22.88 -11.05 -18.78
N GLY A 115 -22.30 -11.71 -19.79
CA GLY A 115 -22.84 -11.75 -21.15
C GLY A 115 -22.63 -10.47 -21.97
N PHE A 116 -21.75 -9.57 -21.53
CA PHE A 116 -21.39 -8.38 -22.32
C PHE A 116 -20.56 -8.78 -23.54
N PRO A 117 -20.76 -8.15 -24.71
CA PRO A 117 -19.97 -8.45 -25.90
C PRO A 117 -18.52 -7.99 -25.72
N ARG A 118 -17.60 -8.71 -26.38
CA ARG A 118 -16.19 -8.38 -26.42
C ARG A 118 -15.94 -6.96 -26.95
N ILE A 119 -15.06 -6.21 -26.31
CA ILE A 119 -14.62 -4.88 -26.74
C ILE A 119 -13.15 -4.87 -27.20
N SER A 120 -12.79 -3.92 -28.07
CA SER A 120 -11.41 -3.73 -28.52
C SER A 120 -10.58 -2.91 -27.52
N ARG A 121 -9.25 -2.84 -27.74
CA ARG A 121 -8.34 -1.94 -26.98
C ARG A 121 -8.80 -0.49 -27.09
N GLU A 122 -9.15 -0.03 -28.28
CA GLU A 122 -9.58 1.35 -28.55
C GLU A 122 -10.91 1.67 -27.86
N GLU A 123 -11.84 0.72 -27.88
CA GLU A 123 -13.12 0.87 -27.20
C GLU A 123 -12.95 0.89 -25.68
N HIS A 124 -12.07 0.03 -25.14
CA HIS A 124 -11.74 0.01 -23.71
C HIS A 124 -11.16 1.35 -23.25
N LEU A 125 -10.11 1.85 -23.92
CA LEU A 125 -9.50 3.16 -23.62
C LEU A 125 -10.54 4.29 -23.57
N LYS A 126 -11.37 4.37 -24.62
CA LYS A 126 -12.40 5.40 -24.72
C LYS A 126 -13.41 5.30 -23.56
N LYS A 127 -13.95 4.10 -23.32
CA LYS A 127 -14.99 3.89 -22.30
C LYS A 127 -14.47 4.11 -20.88
N ILE A 128 -13.21 3.78 -20.60
CA ILE A 128 -12.59 4.07 -19.30
C ILE A 128 -12.45 5.57 -19.08
N GLY A 129 -11.95 6.31 -20.09
CA GLY A 129 -11.87 7.76 -20.04
C GLY A 129 -13.24 8.41 -19.83
N GLU A 130 -14.27 7.92 -20.51
CA GLU A 130 -15.66 8.37 -20.32
C GLU A 130 -16.19 8.04 -18.92
N PHE A 131 -15.95 6.82 -18.42
CA PHE A 131 -16.35 6.39 -17.09
C PHE A 131 -15.79 7.32 -16.01
N ILE A 132 -14.49 7.62 -16.05
CA ILE A 132 -13.83 8.50 -15.08
C ILE A 132 -14.46 9.90 -15.13
N ARG A 133 -14.56 10.50 -16.32
CA ARG A 133 -15.08 11.87 -16.50
C ARG A 133 -16.55 12.01 -16.09
N ASN A 134 -17.36 10.98 -16.33
CA ASN A 134 -18.79 10.99 -16.04
C ASN A 134 -19.13 10.67 -14.58
N ASN A 135 -18.18 10.17 -13.79
CA ASN A 135 -18.41 9.76 -12.41
C ASN A 135 -17.46 10.42 -11.40
N PRO A 136 -17.24 11.75 -11.44
CA PRO A 136 -16.22 12.42 -10.62
C PRO A 136 -16.45 12.31 -9.11
N THR A 137 -17.69 12.01 -8.69
CA THR A 137 -18.07 11.85 -7.28
C THR A 137 -17.67 10.50 -6.68
N LEU A 138 -17.27 9.51 -7.50
CA LEU A 138 -16.75 8.24 -6.99
C LEU A 138 -15.36 8.40 -6.38
N PHE A 139 -14.58 9.33 -6.92
CA PHE A 139 -13.15 9.42 -6.68
C PHE A 139 -12.78 10.49 -5.66
N GLU A 140 -11.79 10.19 -4.84
CA GLU A 140 -11.13 11.11 -3.92
C GLU A 140 -9.63 11.14 -4.15
N ASN A 141 -8.98 12.23 -3.74
CA ASN A 141 -7.52 12.27 -3.74
C ASN A 141 -6.96 11.19 -2.81
N GLY A 142 -5.92 10.50 -3.28
CA GLY A 142 -5.32 9.37 -2.59
C GLY A 142 -5.96 8.02 -2.89
N ASP A 143 -6.98 7.96 -3.75
CA ASP A 143 -7.42 6.68 -4.33
C ASP A 143 -6.42 6.16 -5.37
N TYR A 144 -6.58 4.88 -5.69
CA TYR A 144 -5.92 4.19 -6.78
C TYR A 144 -6.95 3.69 -7.79
N PHE A 145 -6.60 3.65 -9.07
CA PHE A 145 -7.48 3.16 -10.12
C PHE A 145 -6.71 2.30 -11.12
N SER A 146 -7.28 1.15 -11.44
CA SER A 146 -6.83 0.23 -12.47
C SER A 146 -8.00 -0.03 -13.41
N ALA A 147 -7.76 0.19 -14.70
CA ALA A 147 -8.78 0.07 -15.73
C ALA A 147 -9.05 -1.38 -16.16
N CYS A 148 -8.04 -2.26 -16.04
CA CYS A 148 -8.17 -3.71 -16.07
C CYS A 148 -7.13 -4.34 -15.12
N PRO A 149 -7.51 -4.99 -14.02
CA PRO A 149 -6.61 -5.95 -13.39
C PRO A 149 -6.47 -7.18 -14.30
N GLU A 150 -5.28 -7.75 -14.37
CA GLU A 150 -4.98 -8.93 -15.21
C GLU A 150 -5.47 -8.75 -16.65
N CYS A 151 -5.12 -7.61 -17.26
CA CYS A 151 -5.61 -7.24 -18.60
C CYS A 151 -5.40 -8.33 -19.66
N GLU A 152 -4.45 -9.25 -19.46
CA GLU A 152 -4.21 -10.42 -20.30
C GLU A 152 -5.40 -11.39 -20.42
N ASN A 153 -6.33 -11.38 -19.45
CA ASN A 153 -7.47 -12.30 -19.43
C ASN A 153 -8.56 -11.93 -20.44
N GLY A 154 -8.54 -10.71 -20.97
CA GLY A 154 -9.55 -10.18 -21.87
C GLY A 154 -8.97 -9.49 -23.10
N GLY A 155 -9.84 -8.75 -23.81
CA GLY A 155 -9.45 -7.99 -25.00
C GLY A 155 -8.77 -8.88 -26.05
N PRO A 156 -7.59 -8.49 -26.57
CA PRO A 156 -6.81 -9.33 -27.50
C PRO A 156 -6.25 -10.62 -26.89
N GLY A 157 -6.25 -10.75 -25.57
CA GLY A 157 -5.79 -11.92 -24.83
C GLY A 157 -4.33 -11.86 -24.40
N ASP A 158 -3.88 -12.97 -23.82
CA ASP A 158 -2.60 -13.09 -23.16
C ASP A 158 -1.41 -12.92 -24.13
N PRO A 159 -0.48 -11.98 -23.88
CA PRO A 159 0.65 -11.73 -24.77
C PRO A 159 1.59 -12.94 -24.92
N ARG A 160 1.60 -13.86 -23.96
CA ARG A 160 2.36 -15.12 -24.04
C ARG A 160 1.77 -16.07 -25.08
N GLN A 161 0.45 -16.04 -25.27
CA GLN A 161 -0.28 -16.90 -26.19
C GLN A 161 -0.42 -16.26 -27.58
N THR A 162 -0.69 -14.96 -27.61
CA THR A 162 -0.87 -14.21 -28.87
C THR A 162 0.44 -13.85 -29.55
N GLY A 163 1.54 -13.79 -28.79
CA GLY A 163 2.84 -13.28 -29.27
C GLY A 163 2.89 -11.74 -29.41
N ASP A 164 1.81 -11.02 -29.09
CA ASP A 164 1.72 -9.57 -29.24
C ASP A 164 2.22 -8.81 -27.99
N VAL A 165 3.47 -9.05 -27.60
CA VAL A 165 4.09 -8.36 -26.45
C VAL A 165 4.19 -6.85 -26.68
N ALA A 166 4.54 -6.44 -27.91
CA ALA A 166 4.72 -5.03 -28.24
C ALA A 166 3.39 -4.27 -28.22
N GLY A 167 2.32 -4.82 -28.80
CA GLY A 167 0.99 -4.22 -28.77
C GLY A 167 0.39 -4.21 -27.37
N TYR A 168 0.63 -5.24 -26.56
CA TYR A 168 0.20 -5.25 -25.16
C TYR A 168 0.88 -4.13 -24.34
N ARG A 169 2.20 -3.94 -24.47
CA ARG A 169 2.93 -2.82 -23.83
C ARG A 169 2.41 -1.46 -24.28
N GLN A 170 2.18 -1.27 -25.58
CA GLN A 170 1.65 -0.02 -26.11
C GLN A 170 0.25 0.27 -25.58
N PHE A 171 -0.59 -0.76 -25.45
CA PHE A 171 -1.91 -0.64 -24.85
C PHE A 171 -1.84 -0.16 -23.40
N LEU A 172 -1.03 -0.81 -22.54
CA LEU A 172 -0.87 -0.39 -21.14
C LEU A 172 -0.42 1.07 -21.02
N ILE A 173 0.52 1.50 -21.86
CA ILE A 173 1.01 2.89 -21.86
C ILE A 173 -0.09 3.87 -22.29
N ALA A 174 -0.84 3.55 -23.35
CA ALA A 174 -1.96 4.37 -23.80
C ALA A 174 -3.06 4.46 -22.74
N GLU A 175 -3.33 3.36 -22.07
CA GLU A 175 -4.33 3.26 -21.00
C GLU A 175 -3.93 4.11 -19.79
N TYR A 176 -2.67 4.02 -19.37
CA TYR A 176 -2.11 4.87 -18.32
C TYR A 176 -2.24 6.35 -18.65
N GLN A 177 -1.94 6.74 -19.89
CA GLN A 177 -2.05 8.13 -20.35
C GLN A 177 -3.49 8.65 -20.38
N GLU A 178 -4.44 7.86 -20.88
CA GLU A 178 -5.85 8.23 -20.91
C GLU A 178 -6.41 8.38 -19.49
N GLN A 179 -6.09 7.46 -18.57
CA GLN A 179 -6.50 7.55 -17.17
C GLN A 179 -5.94 8.80 -16.50
N LEU A 180 -4.65 9.09 -16.68
CA LEU A 180 -4.03 10.32 -16.14
C LEU A 180 -4.72 11.57 -16.66
N GLN A 181 -5.03 11.64 -17.95
CA GLN A 181 -5.71 12.80 -18.53
C GLN A 181 -7.14 12.93 -18.00
N ALA A 182 -7.90 11.83 -17.96
CA ALA A 182 -9.27 11.83 -17.49
C ALA A 182 -9.38 12.30 -16.01
N PHE A 183 -8.47 11.88 -15.13
CA PHE A 183 -8.46 12.36 -13.74
C PHE A 183 -8.05 13.84 -13.61
N ARG A 184 -7.12 14.31 -14.46
CA ARG A 184 -6.79 15.74 -14.53
C ARG A 184 -7.98 16.58 -14.96
N ASP A 185 -8.76 16.11 -15.94
CA ASP A 185 -9.94 16.81 -16.46
C ASP A 185 -11.01 17.04 -15.37
N ILE A 186 -11.09 16.15 -14.37
CA ILE A 186 -12.02 16.26 -13.23
C ILE A 186 -11.35 16.78 -11.95
N ASN A 187 -10.11 17.27 -12.04
CA ASN A 187 -9.32 17.81 -10.92
C ASN A 187 -9.21 16.85 -9.73
N LYS A 188 -8.88 15.59 -10.00
CA LYS A 188 -8.63 14.55 -8.99
C LYS A 188 -7.20 14.04 -9.09
N ASN A 189 -6.60 13.78 -7.93
CA ASN A 189 -5.29 13.15 -7.79
C ASN A 189 -5.46 11.69 -7.38
N VAL A 190 -5.72 10.84 -8.38
CA VAL A 190 -5.84 9.39 -8.27
C VAL A 190 -4.61 8.77 -8.93
N GLN A 191 -4.00 7.79 -8.27
CA GLN A 191 -2.87 7.06 -8.83
C GLN A 191 -3.37 5.97 -9.79
N VAL A 192 -2.80 5.87 -10.99
CA VAL A 192 -3.31 5.03 -12.08
C VAL A 192 -2.28 4.05 -12.65
N ASN A 193 -1.18 3.86 -11.93
CA ASN A 193 -0.06 3.00 -12.30
C ASN A 193 -0.14 1.61 -11.64
N LEU A 194 -1.31 1.19 -11.15
CA LEU A 194 -1.51 -0.14 -10.55
C LEU A 194 -2.01 -1.19 -11.55
N ASN A 195 -1.37 -1.30 -12.69
CA ASN A 195 -1.69 -2.28 -13.73
C ASN A 195 -1.23 -3.67 -13.28
N SER A 196 -2.07 -4.39 -12.54
CA SER A 196 -1.76 -5.74 -12.09
C SER A 196 -1.83 -6.76 -13.22
N MET A 197 -0.96 -7.76 -13.14
CA MET A 197 -0.92 -8.89 -14.08
C MET A 197 -0.29 -10.09 -13.40
N ASN A 198 -0.51 -11.28 -13.95
CA ASN A 198 0.15 -12.50 -13.49
C ASN A 198 1.67 -12.34 -13.50
N GLY A 199 2.34 -12.95 -12.52
CA GLY A 199 3.80 -12.81 -12.36
C GLY A 199 4.62 -13.18 -13.60
N ASP A 200 4.20 -14.17 -14.39
CA ASP A 200 4.87 -14.54 -15.64
C ASP A 200 4.61 -13.56 -16.80
N VAL A 201 3.42 -12.96 -16.88
CA VAL A 201 3.12 -11.84 -17.77
C VAL A 201 3.99 -10.64 -17.40
N ALA A 202 4.12 -10.33 -16.11
CA ALA A 202 4.99 -9.25 -15.64
C ALA A 202 6.45 -9.46 -16.04
N LYS A 203 6.99 -10.68 -15.89
CA LYS A 203 8.36 -11.03 -16.34
C LYS A 203 8.57 -10.76 -17.83
N LEU A 204 7.54 -10.96 -18.65
CA LEU A 204 7.59 -10.75 -20.10
C LEU A 204 7.39 -9.28 -20.49
N VAL A 205 6.45 -8.58 -19.85
CA VAL A 205 5.94 -7.28 -20.30
C VAL A 205 6.69 -6.12 -19.64
N MET A 206 7.04 -6.22 -18.36
CA MET A 206 7.52 -5.08 -17.56
C MET A 206 9.05 -4.93 -17.62
N ASP A 207 9.57 -4.56 -18.79
CA ASP A 207 10.96 -4.12 -18.92
C ASP A 207 11.16 -2.69 -18.39
N LYS A 208 12.42 -2.23 -18.34
CA LYS A 208 12.77 -0.89 -17.82
C LYS A 208 12.08 0.26 -18.53
N ALA A 209 11.93 0.16 -19.86
CA ALA A 209 11.29 1.21 -20.64
C ALA A 209 9.79 1.28 -20.35
N THR A 210 9.12 0.12 -20.36
CA THR A 210 7.69 -0.01 -20.08
C THR A 210 7.38 0.43 -18.65
N THR A 211 8.16 -0.06 -17.68
CA THR A 211 8.01 0.29 -16.27
C THR A 211 8.19 1.78 -16.03
N THR A 212 9.19 2.41 -16.66
CA THR A 212 9.38 3.87 -16.60
C THR A 212 8.19 4.62 -17.20
N ALA A 213 7.67 4.16 -18.35
CA ALA A 213 6.53 4.78 -19.03
C ALA A 213 5.24 4.68 -18.20
N LEU A 214 5.11 3.64 -17.37
CA LEU A 214 3.99 3.40 -16.44
C LEU A 214 4.21 3.98 -15.04
N GLY A 215 5.18 4.90 -14.85
CA GLY A 215 5.36 5.58 -13.58
C GLY A 215 6.22 4.84 -12.54
N GLY A 216 7.00 3.85 -12.98
CA GLY A 216 8.07 3.24 -12.18
C GLY A 216 7.61 2.16 -11.19
N GLN A 217 6.40 1.63 -11.35
CA GLN A 217 5.85 0.57 -10.52
C GLN A 217 5.53 -0.68 -11.35
N VAL A 218 5.66 -1.84 -10.73
CA VAL A 218 5.27 -3.14 -11.27
C VAL A 218 4.31 -3.79 -10.29
N VAL A 219 3.09 -4.04 -10.72
CA VAL A 219 2.05 -4.66 -9.89
C VAL A 219 1.86 -6.09 -10.35
N VAL A 220 2.01 -7.04 -9.43
CA VAL A 220 2.00 -8.47 -9.74
C VAL A 220 0.98 -9.21 -8.90
N ASP A 221 0.18 -10.04 -9.57
CA ASP A 221 -0.70 -11.01 -8.93
C ASP A 221 0.11 -12.29 -8.85
N HIS A 222 0.51 -12.63 -7.62
CA HIS A 222 1.61 -13.56 -7.41
C HIS A 222 1.34 -14.50 -6.24
N TYR A 223 1.22 -15.77 -6.59
CA TYR A 223 1.01 -16.87 -5.65
C TYR A 223 2.12 -17.89 -5.86
N VAL A 224 2.82 -18.24 -4.78
CA VAL A 224 3.99 -19.12 -4.79
C VAL A 224 3.96 -20.05 -3.59
N GLU A 225 4.74 -21.12 -3.62
CA GLU A 225 4.69 -22.18 -2.61
C GLU A 225 5.19 -21.71 -1.25
N THR A 226 6.26 -20.89 -1.23
CA THR A 226 6.94 -20.52 0.01
C THR A 226 7.06 -19.00 0.23
N PRO A 227 7.08 -18.54 1.49
CA PRO A 227 7.34 -17.13 1.81
C PRO A 227 8.69 -16.62 1.28
N ALA A 228 9.72 -17.47 1.27
CA ALA A 228 11.05 -17.13 0.78
C ALA A 228 11.08 -16.91 -0.74
N GLU A 229 10.35 -17.76 -1.48
CA GLU A 229 10.18 -17.60 -2.93
C GLU A 229 9.46 -16.29 -3.26
N LEU A 230 8.42 -15.92 -2.50
CA LEU A 230 7.69 -14.66 -2.69
C LEU A 230 8.62 -13.45 -2.57
N ASP A 231 9.45 -13.41 -1.52
CA ASP A 231 10.42 -12.34 -1.29
C ASP A 231 11.51 -12.26 -2.38
N GLN A 232 12.00 -13.43 -2.80
CA GLN A 232 12.98 -13.53 -3.88
C GLN A 232 12.41 -13.03 -5.22
N ASP A 233 11.19 -13.44 -5.56
CA ASP A 233 10.54 -13.04 -6.81
C ASP A 233 10.29 -11.53 -6.84
N ILE A 234 9.90 -10.90 -5.73
CA ILE A 234 9.78 -9.43 -5.63
C ILE A 234 11.10 -8.76 -5.99
N THR A 235 12.22 -9.27 -5.47
CA THR A 235 13.54 -8.73 -5.79
C THR A 235 13.85 -8.91 -7.27
N ALA A 236 13.57 -10.09 -7.84
CA ALA A 236 13.78 -10.37 -9.25
C ALA A 236 12.93 -9.46 -10.17
N PHE A 237 11.66 -9.22 -9.83
CA PHE A 237 10.79 -8.29 -10.54
C PHE A 237 11.37 -6.87 -10.53
N ALA A 238 11.82 -6.38 -9.37
CA ALA A 238 12.41 -5.06 -9.24
C ALA A 238 13.70 -4.90 -10.05
N GLU A 239 14.58 -5.90 -10.03
CA GLU A 239 15.84 -5.87 -10.77
C GLU A 239 15.64 -5.89 -12.29
N ALA A 240 14.74 -6.75 -12.77
CA ALA A 240 14.44 -6.89 -14.20
C ALA A 240 13.76 -5.63 -14.76
N SER A 241 12.77 -5.11 -14.04
CA SER A 241 11.96 -3.96 -14.44
C SER A 241 12.59 -2.61 -14.13
N GLY A 242 13.51 -2.54 -13.16
CA GLY A 242 14.02 -1.29 -12.60
C GLY A 242 12.99 -0.49 -11.79
N GLY A 243 11.79 -1.04 -11.55
CA GLY A 243 10.71 -0.40 -10.79
C GLY A 243 10.61 -0.88 -9.35
N LYS A 244 9.69 -0.25 -8.61
CA LYS A 244 9.22 -0.75 -7.30
C LYS A 244 8.06 -1.71 -7.50
N VAL A 245 7.95 -2.69 -6.60
CA VAL A 245 6.97 -3.76 -6.72
C VAL A 245 5.80 -3.52 -5.77
N ILE A 246 4.60 -3.82 -6.26
CA ILE A 246 3.39 -3.94 -5.46
C ILE A 246 2.82 -5.34 -5.70
N LEU A 247 2.48 -6.06 -4.63
CA LEU A 247 1.70 -7.29 -4.77
C LEU A 247 0.23 -6.92 -4.99
N GLY A 248 -0.26 -7.05 -6.21
CA GLY A 248 -1.65 -6.75 -6.57
C GLY A 248 -2.63 -7.78 -6.02
N GLU A 249 -2.18 -9.03 -5.97
CA GLU A 249 -2.80 -10.11 -5.23
C GLU A 249 -1.70 -11.00 -4.67
N PHE A 250 -1.88 -11.43 -3.42
CA PHE A 250 -1.11 -12.51 -2.83
C PHE A 250 -1.93 -13.13 -1.69
N GLY A 251 -1.63 -14.38 -1.36
CA GLY A 251 -2.27 -15.08 -0.27
C GLY A 251 -1.98 -16.56 -0.30
N ALA A 252 -2.42 -17.25 0.73
CA ALA A 252 -2.38 -18.71 0.84
C ALA A 252 -3.62 -19.17 1.62
N PRO A 253 -4.08 -20.42 1.46
CA PRO A 253 -3.65 -21.37 0.42
C PRO A 253 -4.24 -21.08 -0.96
N ILE A 254 -3.48 -21.41 -1.99
CA ILE A 254 -4.00 -21.73 -3.33
C ILE A 254 -3.91 -23.25 -3.49
N PRO A 255 -5.02 -23.99 -3.69
CA PRO A 255 -5.03 -25.46 -3.64
C PRO A 255 -4.00 -26.13 -4.53
N ASP A 256 -3.81 -25.62 -5.75
CA ASP A 256 -2.88 -26.22 -6.72
C ASP A 256 -1.40 -25.92 -6.42
N ILE A 257 -1.13 -25.01 -5.50
CA ILE A 257 0.23 -24.60 -5.09
C ILE A 257 0.57 -25.17 -3.72
N HIS A 258 -0.36 -25.04 -2.77
CA HIS A 258 -0.14 -25.30 -1.34
C HIS A 258 -0.81 -26.60 -0.86
N GLY A 259 -1.71 -27.18 -1.65
CA GLY A 259 -2.67 -28.16 -1.17
C GLY A 259 -3.68 -27.55 -0.19
N HIS A 260 -4.21 -28.40 0.69
CA HIS A 260 -5.10 -27.97 1.76
C HIS A 260 -4.29 -27.50 2.98
N MET A 261 -4.49 -26.25 3.41
CA MET A 261 -3.96 -25.72 4.67
C MET A 261 -5.07 -25.62 5.73
N THR A 262 -4.73 -25.90 6.99
CA THR A 262 -5.54 -25.50 8.14
C THR A 262 -5.44 -23.99 8.39
N GLU A 263 -6.30 -23.43 9.26
CA GLU A 263 -6.21 -22.01 9.62
C GLU A 263 -4.86 -21.66 10.26
N GLU A 264 -4.30 -22.55 11.08
CA GLU A 264 -2.98 -22.37 11.70
C GLU A 264 -1.86 -22.33 10.66
N GLN A 265 -1.93 -23.23 9.66
CA GLN A 265 -0.94 -23.29 8.59
C GLN A 265 -1.00 -22.05 7.69
N GLN A 266 -2.22 -21.60 7.36
CA GLN A 266 -2.42 -20.34 6.64
C GLN A 266 -1.84 -19.16 7.43
N ALA A 267 -2.15 -19.07 8.72
CA ALA A 267 -1.67 -17.99 9.59
C ALA A 267 -0.14 -17.98 9.71
N GLU A 268 0.48 -19.15 9.88
CA GLU A 268 1.94 -19.27 9.98
C GLU A 268 2.64 -18.91 8.66
N TRP A 269 2.11 -19.36 7.52
CA TRP A 269 2.64 -18.97 6.21
C TRP A 269 2.60 -17.45 6.04
N LEU A 270 1.48 -16.81 6.38
CA LEU A 270 1.35 -15.35 6.29
C LEU A 270 2.27 -14.61 7.24
N LYS A 271 2.47 -15.14 8.45
CA LYS A 271 3.36 -14.53 9.44
C LYS A 271 4.79 -14.50 8.93
N GLN A 272 5.25 -15.60 8.34
CA GLN A 272 6.57 -15.69 7.71
C GLN A 272 6.67 -14.76 6.51
N SER A 273 5.66 -14.72 5.64
CA SER A 273 5.61 -13.82 4.49
C SER A 273 5.71 -12.36 4.93
N PHE A 274 4.85 -11.88 5.83
CA PHE A 274 4.90 -10.48 6.27
C PHE A 274 6.22 -10.09 6.94
N HIS A 275 6.87 -11.02 7.65
CA HIS A 275 8.19 -10.77 8.22
C HIS A 275 9.25 -10.47 7.15
N LEU A 276 9.26 -11.24 6.06
CA LEU A 276 10.17 -11.04 4.92
C LEU A 276 9.79 -9.79 4.12
N LEU A 277 8.50 -9.66 3.78
CA LEU A 277 7.97 -8.54 2.99
C LEU A 277 8.20 -7.18 3.65
N ALA A 278 8.17 -7.09 4.98
CA ALA A 278 8.48 -5.88 5.73
C ALA A 278 9.97 -5.48 5.66
N GLN A 279 10.84 -6.42 5.33
CA GLN A 279 12.28 -6.22 5.19
C GLN A 279 12.73 -5.95 3.75
N ASN A 280 11.87 -6.22 2.77
CA ASN A 280 12.20 -6.05 1.37
C ASN A 280 12.07 -4.57 0.92
N PRO A 281 13.17 -3.88 0.58
CA PRO A 281 13.12 -2.47 0.18
C PRO A 281 12.54 -2.26 -1.23
N ASN A 282 12.28 -3.31 -1.98
CA ASN A 282 11.68 -3.25 -3.31
C ASN A 282 10.15 -3.29 -3.28
N LEU A 283 9.56 -3.76 -2.18
CA LEU A 283 8.12 -3.81 -1.99
C LEU A 283 7.61 -2.50 -1.38
N VAL A 284 6.72 -1.80 -2.08
CA VAL A 284 6.15 -0.52 -1.62
C VAL A 284 4.66 -0.59 -1.31
N GLY A 285 4.00 -1.68 -1.72
CA GLY A 285 2.57 -1.88 -1.51
C GLY A 285 2.15 -3.34 -1.63
N LEU A 286 1.01 -3.68 -1.06
CA LEU A 286 0.40 -4.99 -1.22
C LEU A 286 -1.12 -4.95 -1.06
N SER A 287 -1.81 -5.91 -1.67
CA SER A 287 -3.23 -6.20 -1.48
C SER A 287 -3.42 -7.68 -1.19
N TYR A 288 -3.96 -8.00 -0.02
CA TYR A 288 -4.23 -9.38 0.36
C TYR A 288 -5.48 -9.88 -0.36
N TRP A 289 -5.35 -10.99 -1.07
CA TRP A 289 -6.49 -11.73 -1.62
C TRP A 289 -6.84 -12.87 -0.66
N THR A 290 -8.02 -12.93 -0.04
CA THR A 290 -9.18 -12.03 -0.15
C THR A 290 -9.97 -11.96 1.17
N ASN A 291 -10.92 -11.04 1.28
CA ASN A 291 -11.72 -10.83 2.49
C ASN A 291 -12.57 -12.07 2.87
N VAL A 292 -13.64 -12.31 2.12
CA VAL A 292 -14.54 -13.47 2.27
C VAL A 292 -14.64 -14.18 0.92
N GLY A 293 -14.80 -15.50 0.96
CA GLY A 293 -14.86 -16.35 -0.23
C GLY A 293 -13.48 -16.74 -0.74
N GLY A 294 -13.39 -17.84 -1.49
CA GLY A 294 -12.10 -18.36 -1.97
C GLY A 294 -11.25 -19.04 -0.87
N SER A 295 -10.17 -19.68 -1.31
CA SER A 295 -9.34 -20.54 -0.47
C SER A 295 -8.47 -19.75 0.53
N THR A 296 -8.13 -18.50 0.19
CA THR A 296 -7.31 -17.61 1.01
C THR A 296 -8.13 -16.72 1.96
N SER A 297 -9.46 -16.87 2.00
CA SER A 297 -10.35 -15.98 2.77
C SER A 297 -9.89 -15.74 4.22
N LEU A 298 -9.94 -14.48 4.66
CA LEU A 298 -9.64 -14.06 6.04
C LEU A 298 -10.84 -14.21 6.98
N TRP A 299 -12.06 -14.21 6.43
CA TRP A 299 -13.30 -14.44 7.16
C TRP A 299 -14.11 -15.56 6.51
N THR A 300 -14.89 -16.26 7.33
CA THR A 300 -15.93 -17.18 6.87
C THR A 300 -17.15 -16.40 6.35
N GLU A 301 -18.04 -17.09 5.63
CA GLU A 301 -19.29 -16.52 5.09
C GLU A 301 -20.22 -15.93 6.17
N ASP A 302 -20.15 -16.44 7.41
CA ASP A 302 -20.93 -15.91 8.54
C ASP A 302 -20.27 -14.70 9.24
N GLY A 303 -19.09 -14.27 8.77
CA GLY A 303 -18.35 -13.13 9.30
C GLY A 303 -17.41 -13.46 10.46
N THR A 304 -17.18 -14.74 10.77
CA THR A 304 -16.20 -15.14 11.79
C THR A 304 -14.77 -14.93 11.25
N PRO A 305 -13.88 -14.22 11.97
CA PRO A 305 -12.49 -14.05 11.56
C PRO A 305 -11.72 -15.36 11.73
N LYS A 306 -10.95 -15.74 10.71
CA LYS A 306 -9.96 -16.83 10.81
C LYS A 306 -8.69 -16.33 11.49
N GLN A 307 -7.82 -17.26 11.91
CA GLN A 307 -6.52 -16.92 12.51
C GLN A 307 -5.65 -16.02 11.61
N ALA A 308 -5.72 -16.22 10.29
CA ALA A 308 -5.03 -15.40 9.30
C ALA A 308 -5.38 -13.90 9.40
N ALA A 309 -6.63 -13.54 9.74
CA ALA A 309 -7.04 -12.15 9.88
C ALA A 309 -6.24 -11.42 10.97
N GLN A 310 -5.96 -12.10 12.08
CA GLN A 310 -5.14 -11.52 13.16
C GLN A 310 -3.69 -11.30 12.71
N VAL A 311 -3.14 -12.18 11.89
CA VAL A 311 -1.78 -12.03 11.33
C VAL A 311 -1.72 -10.82 10.40
N VAL A 312 -2.68 -10.67 9.50
CA VAL A 312 -2.79 -9.49 8.62
C VAL A 312 -2.94 -8.22 9.45
N LYS A 313 -3.76 -8.23 10.51
CA LYS A 313 -3.91 -7.09 11.41
C LYS A 313 -2.59 -6.66 12.04
N VAL A 314 -1.81 -7.60 12.58
CA VAL A 314 -0.50 -7.30 13.19
C VAL A 314 0.46 -6.71 12.15
N ALA A 315 0.43 -7.20 10.91
CA ALA A 315 1.23 -6.65 9.83
C ALA A 315 0.78 -5.24 9.45
N PHE A 316 -0.53 -4.97 9.39
CA PHE A 316 -1.07 -3.69 8.92
C PHE A 316 -1.06 -2.60 10.00
N THR A 317 -1.05 -2.99 11.28
CA THR A 317 -0.85 -2.11 12.42
C THR A 317 0.48 -2.41 13.13
N PRO A 318 1.63 -2.03 12.55
CA PRO A 318 2.92 -2.25 13.19
C PRO A 318 2.96 -1.64 14.59
N ARG A 319 3.64 -2.36 15.48
CA ARG A 319 4.00 -1.83 16.78
C ARG A 319 5.07 -0.76 16.59
N VAL A 320 5.08 0.24 17.47
CA VAL A 320 5.97 1.40 17.35
C VAL A 320 6.79 1.53 18.63
N LEU A 321 8.11 1.53 18.48
CA LEU A 321 9.01 1.94 19.54
C LEU A 321 8.95 3.47 19.63
N THR A 322 8.65 3.99 20.81
CA THR A 322 8.65 5.43 21.06
C THR A 322 9.66 5.73 22.15
N GLY A 323 10.37 6.86 22.01
CA GLY A 323 11.45 7.17 22.94
C GLY A 323 12.19 8.45 22.61
N LYS A 324 13.33 8.65 23.26
CA LYS A 324 14.21 9.80 23.08
C LYS A 324 15.65 9.38 22.84
N VAL A 325 16.36 10.17 22.03
CA VAL A 325 17.81 10.13 21.89
C VAL A 325 18.38 11.39 22.52
N VAL A 326 19.19 11.18 23.55
CA VAL A 326 19.83 12.24 24.33
C VAL A 326 21.32 12.02 24.42
N ASN A 327 22.07 13.02 24.88
CA ASN A 327 23.45 12.85 25.29
C ASN A 327 23.56 12.71 26.83
N PRO A 328 24.75 12.41 27.38
CA PRO A 328 25.00 12.38 28.83
C PRO A 328 24.70 13.68 29.61
N LEU A 329 24.21 14.74 28.98
CA LEU A 329 23.71 15.98 29.59
C LEU A 329 22.18 16.15 29.47
N ASP A 330 21.46 15.09 29.06
CA ASP A 330 20.03 15.07 28.74
C ASP A 330 19.62 16.02 27.60
N GLN A 331 20.59 16.47 26.80
CA GLN A 331 20.29 17.30 25.65
C GLN A 331 19.85 16.41 24.49
N GLU A 332 18.78 16.82 23.82
CA GLU A 332 18.21 16.11 22.68
C GLU A 332 19.22 16.04 21.53
N VAL A 333 19.33 14.85 20.92
CA VAL A 333 20.26 14.60 19.81
C VAL A 333 19.48 14.28 18.55
N GLN A 334 19.78 15.00 17.48
CA GLN A 334 19.29 14.66 16.14
C GLN A 334 19.99 13.39 15.66
N ALA A 335 19.27 12.27 15.66
CA ALA A 335 19.79 10.96 15.32
C ALA A 335 18.95 10.26 14.25
N THR A 336 19.58 9.34 13.54
CA THR A 336 18.96 8.40 12.62
C THR A 336 18.94 7.02 13.27
N LEU A 337 17.74 6.45 13.39
CA LEU A 337 17.51 5.09 13.85
C LEU A 337 17.15 4.23 12.64
N ARG A 338 17.76 3.06 12.51
CA ARG A 338 17.52 2.12 11.43
C ARG A 338 17.21 0.72 11.95
N LEU A 339 16.10 0.14 11.48
CA LEU A 339 15.70 -1.24 11.72
C LEU A 339 15.37 -1.90 10.36
N GLY A 340 16.27 -2.77 9.89
CA GLY A 340 16.18 -3.34 8.54
C GLY A 340 16.17 -2.25 7.45
N PRO A 341 15.14 -2.21 6.57
CA PRO A 341 14.98 -1.15 5.57
C PRO A 341 14.38 0.14 6.15
N LYS A 342 13.75 0.09 7.34
CA LYS A 342 13.13 1.26 7.95
C LYS A 342 14.17 2.16 8.57
N THR A 343 14.05 3.45 8.24
CA THR A 343 14.91 4.50 8.74
C THR A 343 14.03 5.65 9.21
N VAL A 344 14.21 6.07 10.45
CA VAL A 344 13.53 7.25 11.02
C VAL A 344 14.58 8.21 11.54
N THR A 345 14.30 9.50 11.40
CA THR A 345 15.13 10.54 12.01
C THR A 345 14.36 11.13 13.18
N THR A 346 15.03 11.35 14.30
CA THR A 346 14.40 11.97 15.47
C THR A 346 13.86 13.36 15.14
N GLU A 347 12.82 13.80 15.85
CA GLU A 347 12.35 15.18 15.87
C GLU A 347 12.46 15.68 17.31
N ASN A 348 13.29 16.70 17.57
CA ASN A 348 13.59 17.18 18.92
C ASN A 348 14.01 16.00 19.84
N GLY A 349 14.95 15.19 19.35
CA GLY A 349 15.43 13.97 20.01
C GLY A 349 14.39 12.84 20.12
N SER A 350 13.11 13.06 19.84
CA SER A 350 12.07 12.04 19.98
C SER A 350 12.00 11.15 18.73
N TYR A 351 11.80 9.84 18.91
CA TYR A 351 11.64 8.90 17.78
C TYR A 351 10.35 8.10 17.89
N GLN A 352 9.85 7.68 16.72
CA GLN A 352 8.80 6.68 16.54
C GLN A 352 9.27 5.70 15.46
N LEU A 353 9.62 4.48 15.84
CA LEU A 353 10.21 3.48 14.93
C LEU A 353 9.30 2.24 14.86
N PRO A 354 8.65 1.96 13.72
CA PRO A 354 7.84 0.76 13.59
C PRO A 354 8.69 -0.52 13.59
N TYR A 355 8.16 -1.59 14.18
CA TYR A 355 8.79 -2.91 14.23
C TYR A 355 7.76 -4.04 14.19
N ILE A 356 8.13 -5.15 13.53
CA ILE A 356 7.30 -6.35 13.41
C ILE A 356 7.90 -7.51 14.23
N ASP A 357 9.24 -7.54 14.34
CA ASP A 357 10.00 -8.55 15.06
C ASP A 357 10.67 -7.97 16.31
N GLU A 358 10.49 -8.65 17.44
CA GLU A 358 11.09 -8.28 18.74
C GLU A 358 12.58 -8.60 18.80
N THR A 359 13.08 -9.49 17.94
CA THR A 359 14.50 -9.84 17.89
C THR A 359 15.32 -8.87 17.03
N GLY A 360 14.65 -7.88 16.41
CA GLY A 360 15.28 -6.88 15.57
C GLY A 360 16.35 -6.06 16.29
N ILE A 361 17.38 -5.65 15.54
CA ILE A 361 18.46 -4.78 16.02
C ILE A 361 18.27 -3.38 15.43
N VAL A 362 18.12 -2.39 16.31
CA VAL A 362 18.05 -0.98 15.98
C VAL A 362 19.44 -0.38 16.00
N ARG A 363 19.89 0.11 14.84
CA ARG A 363 21.15 0.84 14.70
C ARG A 363 20.91 2.33 14.82
N VAL A 364 21.62 2.97 15.74
CA VAL A 364 21.47 4.40 16.04
C VAL A 364 22.75 5.12 15.65
N SER A 365 22.61 6.22 14.91
CA SER A 365 23.74 7.06 14.47
C SER A 365 23.38 8.54 14.55
N ALA A 366 24.36 9.38 14.90
CA ALA A 366 24.21 10.83 14.89
C ALA A 366 25.57 11.49 14.59
N ASN A 367 25.55 12.65 13.94
CA ASN A 367 26.78 13.35 13.59
C ASN A 367 27.55 13.79 14.85
N GLY A 368 28.83 13.42 14.95
CA GLY A 368 29.67 13.70 16.12
C GLY A 368 29.53 12.71 17.28
N TYR A 369 28.67 11.70 17.18
CA TYR A 369 28.43 10.69 18.21
C TYR A 369 28.89 9.30 17.77
N ALA A 370 29.23 8.44 18.74
CA ALA A 370 29.51 7.04 18.46
C ALA A 370 28.21 6.30 18.10
N GLY A 371 28.24 5.48 17.05
CA GLY A 371 27.10 4.63 16.69
C GLY A 371 26.86 3.55 17.74
N GLN A 372 25.60 3.19 17.96
CA GLN A 372 25.19 2.16 18.92
C GLN A 372 24.16 1.22 18.30
N GLU A 373 24.05 0.02 18.85
CA GLU A 373 23.06 -0.98 18.47
C GLU A 373 22.27 -1.40 19.71
N TYR A 374 20.96 -1.54 19.56
CA TYR A 374 20.05 -1.97 20.62
C TYR A 374 19.12 -3.05 20.10
N TYR A 375 18.75 -4.01 20.94
CA TYR A 375 17.64 -4.90 20.62
C TYR A 375 16.31 -4.15 20.76
N VAL A 376 15.32 -4.50 19.93
CA VAL A 376 13.96 -3.95 20.03
C VAL A 376 13.40 -4.16 21.45
N THR A 377 13.59 -5.34 22.05
CA THR A 377 13.16 -5.64 23.42
C THR A 377 13.80 -4.75 24.48
N GLU A 378 15.06 -4.35 24.28
CA GLU A 378 15.75 -3.42 25.17
C GLU A 378 15.11 -2.04 25.11
N LEU A 379 14.84 -1.52 23.90
CA LEU A 379 14.20 -0.22 23.71
C LEU A 379 12.74 -0.18 24.15
N GLN A 380 12.05 -1.33 24.20
CA GLN A 380 10.71 -1.42 24.80
C GLN A 380 10.76 -1.18 26.32
N GLN A 381 11.81 -1.64 27.00
CA GLN A 381 11.99 -1.51 28.45
C GLN A 381 12.66 -0.18 28.81
N HIS A 382 13.58 0.28 27.96
CA HIS A 382 14.42 1.46 28.15
C HIS A 382 14.35 2.35 26.90
N PRO A 383 13.31 3.18 26.76
CA PRO A 383 13.06 3.98 25.55
C PRO A 383 13.98 5.20 25.41
N VAL A 384 15.02 5.32 26.24
CA VAL A 384 15.97 6.44 26.19
C VAL A 384 17.32 5.93 25.74
N ILE A 385 17.76 6.41 24.58
CA ILE A 385 19.07 6.12 24.01
C ILE A 385 20.01 7.26 24.37
N GLU A 386 21.09 6.94 25.09
CA GLU A 386 22.14 7.90 25.41
C GLU A 386 23.30 7.76 24.42
N LEU A 387 23.54 8.79 23.59
CA LEU A 387 24.67 8.83 22.66
C LEU A 387 25.85 9.63 23.23
N ILE A 388 27.04 9.03 23.16
CA ILE A 388 28.28 9.64 23.65
C ILE A 388 28.99 10.39 22.51
N PRO A 389 29.32 11.69 22.69
CA PRO A 389 30.09 12.43 21.69
C PRO A 389 31.47 11.80 21.47
N THR A 390 31.87 11.61 20.22
CA THR A 390 33.21 11.09 19.86
C THR A 390 34.33 12.09 20.16
N ARG A 391 34.04 13.39 20.08
CA ARG A 391 34.98 14.48 20.33
C ARG A 391 34.33 15.56 21.21
N PRO A 392 34.15 15.28 22.51
CA PRO A 392 33.49 16.22 23.41
C PRO A 392 34.37 17.47 23.61
N SER A 393 33.76 18.65 23.45
CA SER A 393 34.41 19.94 23.68
C SER A 393 34.79 20.10 25.16
N LEU A 394 35.74 21.02 25.46
CA LEU A 394 36.10 21.33 26.85
C LEU A 394 34.88 21.77 27.67
N TRP A 395 34.00 22.57 27.06
CA TRP A 395 32.76 23.03 27.69
C TRP A 395 31.83 21.87 28.01
N TYR A 396 31.64 20.94 27.07
CA TYR A 396 30.83 19.73 27.30
C TYR A 396 31.38 18.90 28.46
N ARG A 397 32.70 18.70 28.51
CA ARG A 397 33.35 17.96 29.60
C ARG A 397 33.16 18.64 30.95
N LEU A 398 33.23 19.97 30.99
CA LEU A 398 32.97 20.75 32.20
C LEU A 398 31.52 20.59 32.66
N GLN A 399 30.55 20.70 31.75
CA GLN A 399 29.13 20.48 32.06
C GLN A 399 28.87 19.06 32.59
N ALA A 400 29.47 18.05 31.96
CA ALA A 400 29.34 16.65 32.39
C ALA A 400 29.93 16.44 33.78
N TRP A 401 31.08 17.05 34.06
CA TRP A 401 31.70 17.01 35.38
C TRP A 401 30.83 17.68 36.46
N VAL A 402 30.26 18.86 36.18
CA VAL A 402 29.33 19.54 37.09
C VAL A 402 28.10 18.67 37.37
N ARG A 403 27.50 18.06 36.34
CA ARG A 403 26.36 17.16 36.48
C ARG A 403 26.68 15.92 37.32
N GLN A 404 27.88 15.34 37.14
CA GLN A 404 28.33 14.20 37.92
C GLN A 404 28.56 14.56 39.39
N LEU A 405 29.01 15.79 39.68
CA LEU A 405 29.14 16.29 41.05
C LEU A 405 27.78 16.49 41.71
N SER A 406 26.80 17.08 41.01
CA SER A 406 25.46 17.31 41.57
C SER A 406 24.76 15.99 41.91
N SER A 407 24.82 15.00 41.01
CA SER A 407 24.19 13.68 41.24
C SER A 407 24.79 12.92 42.43
N ARG A 408 26.11 13.05 42.68
CA ARG A 408 26.79 12.43 43.84
C ARG A 408 26.46 13.12 45.16
N LEU A 409 26.20 14.42 45.13
CA LEU A 409 25.89 15.21 46.32
C LEU A 409 24.40 15.19 46.68
N GLY A 410 23.56 14.51 45.89
CA GLY A 410 22.12 14.39 46.14
C GLY A 410 21.33 15.69 45.93
N PHE A 411 21.87 16.61 45.13
CA PHE A 411 21.21 17.86 44.73
C PHE A 411 20.47 17.70 43.41
#